data_AF-A0A855M8H7-F1
#
_entry.id   AF-A0A855M8H7-F1
#
_cell.length_a   1.000
_cell.length_b   1.000
_cell.length_c   1.000
_cell.angle_alpha   90.00
_cell.angle_beta   90.00
_cell.angle_gamma   90.00
#
_symmetry.space_group_name_H-M   'P 1'
#
loop_
_entity.id
_entity.type
_entity.pdbx_description
1 polymer ?
#
loop_
_entity_poly.entity_id
_entity_poly.type
_entity_poly.pdbx_seq_one_letter_code
_entity_poly.pdbx_strand_id
1 'polypeptide(L)'
;MCHYIATPLNDTPSERLDSIMDARQKALPEDYADALVEQGKEVAVDTVKGAFKGDWSQALSNKLDDLRTMKSGLDAAVSAAKKAATRALLEAAEPIRDNPIVAELLMTGVDARVDFAKNKFKESIVLSKKENQLPIKLIQISVFGADLGAALARRFIDELLESVCTKKGSEYRYEDSKVEVIFAGLFDCTRRSSLDMGDTVATVSDGAGLVARHPVVGMITTAFGAKVIAFDKPLHPAVKSALHLIAAHERRESRPLLPLGPLKSGWREVLCPGISEDVTGGLLPNEQRPSAELCRVPLRQMFETARRAQVPFPNFKTLNQKDPYVASYFIMQDSRLGYSAKAYSEFYSKWVGEMNPTPEAFELHMIHYCVWLGEKLHDYKILRQNAIGSERDKLNAQWGWLKQVEYDADNVRRSRGLRRQVYQGAALVKFFDESKRVPHEADVFFNYFMHDFASEELKFATLNDQAGTMLRNNNFFVPRGIEVLAADDEAAA
;
A
#
# COMPACT_ATOMS: atom_id res chain seq x y z
N MET A 1 2.47 16.37 -2.91
CA MET A 1 3.68 15.57 -2.61
C MET A 1 3.20 14.19 -2.20
N CYS A 2 3.30 13.19 -3.08
CA CYS A 2 2.98 11.80 -2.73
C CYS A 2 4.26 11.18 -2.18
N HIS A 3 4.30 10.92 -0.86
CA HIS A 3 5.44 10.28 -0.23
C HIS A 3 5.09 8.82 0.02
N TYR A 4 5.64 7.94 -0.82
CA TYR A 4 5.73 6.53 -0.47
C TYR A 4 6.70 6.43 0.72
N ILE A 5 6.50 5.48 1.64
CA ILE A 5 7.39 5.35 2.81
C ILE A 5 8.86 5.18 2.37
N ALA A 6 9.07 4.56 1.21
CA ALA A 6 10.37 4.37 0.57
C ALA A 6 10.86 5.49 -0.39
N THR A 7 10.21 6.67 -0.43
CA THR A 7 10.72 7.83 -1.21
C THR A 7 11.52 8.79 -0.33
N PRO A 8 12.62 9.41 -0.81
CA PRO A 8 13.33 10.46 -0.06
C PRO A 8 12.37 11.54 0.43
N LEU A 9 12.42 11.83 1.73
CA LEU A 9 11.72 12.97 2.31
C LEU A 9 12.69 14.17 2.27
N ASN A 10 12.29 15.24 1.60
CA ASN A 10 13.11 16.45 1.48
C ASN A 10 12.88 17.37 2.69
N ASP A 11 13.18 16.89 3.91
CA ASP A 11 13.03 17.64 5.16
C ASP A 11 14.32 18.40 5.56
N THR A 12 14.14 19.59 6.10
CA THR A 12 15.22 20.43 6.62
C THR A 12 15.78 19.85 7.93
N PRO A 13 17.02 20.20 8.32
CA PRO A 13 17.61 19.74 9.59
C PRO A 13 16.78 20.09 10.83
N SER A 14 16.02 21.19 10.80
CA SER A 14 15.10 21.58 11.87
C SER A 14 13.85 20.70 11.90
N GLU A 15 13.22 20.43 10.76
CA GLU A 15 12.06 19.53 10.66
C GLU A 15 12.41 18.11 11.14
N ARG A 16 13.66 17.67 10.90
CA ARG A 16 14.19 16.40 11.42
C ARG A 16 14.28 16.40 12.94
N LEU A 17 14.82 17.46 13.53
CA LEU A 17 14.99 17.55 14.98
C LEU A 17 13.63 17.53 15.70
N ASP A 18 12.65 18.24 15.15
CA ASP A 18 11.28 18.25 15.67
C ASP A 18 10.67 16.85 15.65
N SER A 19 10.79 16.12 14.53
CA SER A 19 10.25 14.76 14.44
C SER A 19 10.96 13.77 15.38
N ILE A 20 12.29 13.90 15.55
CA ILE A 20 13.03 13.08 16.52
C ILE A 20 12.56 13.35 17.95
N MET A 21 12.26 14.61 18.27
CA MET A 21 11.76 15.00 19.58
C MET A 21 10.35 14.46 19.85
N ASP A 22 9.43 14.59 18.89
CA ASP A 22 8.06 14.07 18.99
C ASP A 22 8.04 12.54 19.10
N ALA A 23 8.86 11.84 18.31
CA ALA A 23 9.00 10.39 18.37
C ALA A 23 9.57 9.90 19.72
N ARG A 24 10.50 10.66 20.32
CA ARG A 24 11.04 10.36 21.67
C ARG A 24 10.02 10.62 22.77
N GLN A 25 9.25 11.70 22.66
CA GLN A 25 8.22 12.04 23.65
C GLN A 25 7.12 10.98 23.71
N LYS A 26 6.71 10.43 22.56
CA LYS A 26 5.74 9.32 22.48
C LYS A 26 6.25 7.98 23.02
N ALA A 27 7.58 7.82 23.18
CA ALA A 27 8.22 6.58 23.60
C ALA A 27 8.54 6.52 25.11
N LEU A 28 8.26 7.60 25.87
CA LEU A 28 8.57 7.68 27.30
C LEU A 28 7.38 7.20 28.16
N PRO A 29 7.59 6.29 29.14
CA PRO A 29 6.61 6.01 30.19
C PRO A 29 6.37 7.27 31.05
N GLU A 30 5.12 7.49 31.48
CA GLU A 30 4.66 8.72 32.16
C GLU A 30 5.51 9.12 33.39
N ASP A 31 6.15 8.18 34.08
CA ASP A 31 7.00 8.44 35.25
C ASP A 31 8.34 9.18 34.95
N TYR A 32 8.75 9.30 33.68
CA TYR A 32 10.00 9.99 33.30
C TYR A 32 9.81 11.44 32.84
N ALA A 33 8.57 11.88 32.64
CA ALA A 33 8.27 13.24 32.17
C ALA A 33 8.63 14.32 33.22
N ASP A 34 8.42 14.00 34.50
CA ASP A 34 8.69 14.93 35.62
C ASP A 34 10.18 15.20 35.83
N ALA A 35 11.06 14.25 35.47
CA ALA A 35 12.51 14.41 35.59
C ALA A 35 13.13 15.31 34.51
N LEU A 36 12.43 15.54 33.39
CA LEU A 36 12.92 16.33 32.25
C LEU A 36 12.58 17.82 32.34
N VAL A 37 11.59 18.20 33.15
CA VAL A 37 11.30 19.61 33.44
C VAL A 37 12.47 20.28 34.17
N GLU A 38 13.30 19.50 34.88
CA GLU A 38 14.46 20.00 35.64
C GLU A 38 15.77 20.16 34.84
N GLN A 39 15.94 19.47 33.70
CA GLN A 39 17.20 19.51 32.94
C GLN A 39 17.00 20.12 31.54
N GLY A 40 17.27 21.43 31.46
CA GLY A 40 16.92 22.31 30.36
C GLY A 40 17.45 21.97 28.95
N LYS A 41 16.77 22.60 27.98
CA LYS A 41 16.87 22.50 26.51
C LYS A 41 18.28 22.63 25.89
N GLU A 42 19.28 23.13 26.61
CA GLU A 42 20.61 23.42 26.02
C GLU A 42 21.55 22.20 25.96
N VAL A 43 21.47 21.27 26.91
CA VAL A 43 22.36 20.08 26.95
C VAL A 43 22.04 19.09 25.81
N ALA A 44 20.80 19.06 25.34
CA ALA A 44 20.34 18.17 24.28
C ALA A 44 20.93 18.56 22.90
N VAL A 45 21.10 19.85 22.62
CA VAL A 45 21.60 20.34 21.33
C VAL A 45 23.10 20.06 21.16
N ASP A 46 23.88 20.16 22.23
CA ASP A 46 25.34 19.90 22.18
C ASP A 46 25.67 18.41 22.16
N THR A 47 24.84 17.56 22.77
CA THR A 47 24.98 16.10 22.66
C THR A 47 24.69 15.63 21.23
N VAL A 48 23.70 16.25 20.57
CA VAL A 48 23.41 16.02 19.14
C VAL A 48 24.51 16.58 18.25
N LYS A 49 25.12 17.74 18.53
CA LYS A 49 26.27 18.23 17.72
C LYS A 49 27.55 17.41 17.95
N GLY A 50 27.77 16.89 19.16
CA GLY A 50 28.93 16.09 19.52
C GLY A 50 28.93 14.70 18.86
N ALA A 51 27.76 14.08 18.69
CA ALA A 51 27.61 12.77 18.05
C ALA A 51 27.84 12.78 16.52
N PHE A 52 27.82 13.95 15.88
CA PHE A 52 27.88 14.11 14.42
C PHE A 52 29.25 14.59 13.89
N LYS A 53 30.30 14.62 14.73
CA LYS A 53 31.66 15.04 14.31
C LYS A 53 32.50 13.96 13.61
N GLY A 54 31.99 12.73 13.47
CA GLY A 54 32.65 11.67 12.70
C GLY A 54 32.17 11.65 11.25
N ASP A 55 33.06 11.36 10.31
CA ASP A 55 32.80 11.34 8.86
C ASP A 55 31.95 10.13 8.44
N TRP A 56 30.70 10.11 8.91
CA TRP A 56 29.71 9.07 8.65
C TRP A 56 29.32 9.00 7.17
N SER A 57 29.53 10.10 6.42
CA SER A 57 29.25 10.17 4.99
C SER A 57 30.08 9.16 4.20
N GLN A 58 31.37 9.01 4.52
CA GLN A 58 32.27 8.05 3.87
C GLN A 58 31.95 6.59 4.29
N ALA A 59 31.67 6.35 5.56
CA ALA A 59 31.32 5.01 6.05
C ALA A 59 29.98 4.50 5.46
N LEU A 60 29.04 5.42 5.23
CA LEU A 60 27.76 5.15 4.59
C LEU A 60 27.90 4.98 3.07
N SER A 61 28.73 5.78 2.41
CA SER A 61 29.01 5.69 0.96
C SER A 61 29.64 4.35 0.59
N ASN A 62 30.64 3.92 1.37
CA ASN A 62 31.31 2.64 1.17
C ASN A 62 30.37 1.45 1.39
N LYS A 63 29.33 1.61 2.23
CA LYS A 63 28.29 0.59 2.45
C LYS A 63 27.13 0.67 1.47
N LEU A 64 26.90 1.82 0.82
CA LEU A 64 25.89 2.00 -0.21
C LEU A 64 26.24 1.22 -1.48
N ASP A 65 27.54 1.12 -1.80
CA ASP A 65 28.04 0.27 -2.88
C ASP A 65 27.93 -1.23 -2.55
N ASP A 66 28.10 -1.62 -1.27
CA ASP A 66 27.82 -2.98 -0.79
C ASP A 66 26.33 -3.33 -0.75
N LEU A 67 25.44 -2.34 -0.64
CA LEU A 67 23.97 -2.49 -0.68
C LEU A 67 23.44 -2.67 -2.11
N ARG A 68 24.19 -2.21 -3.14
CA ARG A 68 23.83 -2.34 -4.55
C ARG A 68 24.00 -3.76 -5.10
N THR A 69 24.85 -4.57 -4.49
CA THR A 69 25.01 -5.97 -4.87
C THR A 69 23.93 -6.81 -4.18
N MET A 70 22.99 -7.35 -4.97
CA MET A 70 21.70 -7.95 -4.58
C MET A 70 21.73 -9.16 -3.59
N LYS A 71 22.82 -9.40 -2.87
CA LYS A 71 22.93 -10.45 -1.85
C LYS A 71 23.49 -9.94 -0.51
N SER A 72 24.34 -8.91 -0.50
CA SER A 72 24.92 -8.31 0.70
C SER A 72 24.07 -7.20 1.32
N GLY A 73 23.13 -6.61 0.56
CA GLY A 73 22.30 -5.52 1.07
C GLY A 73 21.40 -5.91 2.24
N LEU A 74 20.86 -7.14 2.22
CA LEU A 74 20.03 -7.65 3.32
C LEU A 74 20.88 -7.95 4.57
N ASP A 75 22.03 -8.61 4.40
CA ASP A 75 22.94 -8.94 5.50
C ASP A 75 23.63 -7.70 6.10
N ALA A 76 23.95 -6.71 5.27
CA ALA A 76 24.48 -5.41 5.68
C ALA A 76 23.42 -4.56 6.40
N ALA A 77 22.18 -4.54 5.91
CA ALA A 77 21.06 -3.84 6.57
C ALA A 77 20.72 -4.48 7.92
N VAL A 78 20.63 -5.81 7.99
CA VAL A 78 20.38 -6.56 9.23
C VAL A 78 21.52 -6.36 10.23
N SER A 79 22.79 -6.41 9.80
CA SER A 79 23.94 -6.20 10.68
C SER A 79 24.11 -4.75 11.14
N ALA A 80 23.74 -3.77 10.31
CA ALA A 80 23.70 -2.35 10.69
C ALA A 80 22.56 -2.08 11.67
N ALA A 81 21.37 -2.62 11.45
CA ALA A 81 20.23 -2.51 12.36
C ALA A 81 20.49 -3.19 13.73
N LYS A 82 21.28 -4.27 13.74
CA LYS A 82 21.69 -4.96 15.00
C LYS A 82 22.73 -4.18 15.80
N LYS A 83 23.49 -3.28 15.17
CA LYS A 83 24.55 -2.47 15.81
C LYS A 83 24.11 -1.03 16.10
N ALA A 84 23.11 -0.51 15.40
CA ALA A 84 22.55 0.82 15.65
C ALA A 84 21.48 0.72 16.75
N ALA A 85 21.85 1.18 17.95
CA ALA A 85 20.98 1.31 19.10
C ALA A 85 19.63 1.98 18.76
N THR A 86 18.52 1.48 19.32
CA THR A 86 17.15 2.08 19.37
C THR A 86 16.57 2.66 18.07
N ARG A 87 15.31 2.30 17.72
CA ARG A 87 14.52 2.84 16.59
C ARG A 87 14.69 4.36 16.36
N ALA A 88 14.80 5.15 17.43
CA ALA A 88 15.05 6.59 17.41
C ALA A 88 16.31 7.05 16.64
N LEU A 89 17.39 6.26 16.60
CA LEU A 89 18.61 6.60 15.84
C LEU A 89 18.47 6.28 14.34
N LEU A 90 17.64 5.30 13.98
CA LEU A 90 17.35 4.96 12.58
C LEU A 90 16.41 5.99 11.94
N GLU A 91 15.42 6.48 12.69
CA GLU A 91 14.52 7.57 12.26
C GLU A 91 15.27 8.89 12.00
N ALA A 92 16.42 9.10 12.66
CA ALA A 92 17.18 10.34 12.59
C ALA A 92 18.12 10.45 11.36
N ALA A 93 18.41 9.33 10.68
CA ALA A 93 19.39 9.29 9.58
C ALA A 93 18.69 9.15 8.22
N GLU A 94 18.54 10.26 7.47
CA GLU A 94 17.77 10.30 6.20
C GLU A 94 18.11 9.18 5.21
N PRO A 95 19.39 8.90 4.89
CA PRO A 95 19.72 7.89 3.88
C PRO A 95 19.36 6.47 4.31
N ILE A 96 19.17 6.26 5.62
CA ILE A 96 18.79 4.97 6.22
C ILE A 96 17.26 4.93 6.37
N ARG A 97 16.65 5.99 6.93
CA ARG A 97 15.19 6.15 7.10
C ARG A 97 14.44 6.00 5.78
N ASP A 98 14.90 6.68 4.74
CA ASP A 98 14.23 6.74 3.43
C ASP A 98 14.77 5.69 2.44
N ASN A 99 15.67 4.80 2.89
CA ASN A 99 16.08 3.68 2.08
C ASN A 99 14.87 2.76 1.85
N PRO A 100 14.54 2.39 0.60
CA PRO A 100 13.34 1.62 0.32
C PRO A 100 13.18 0.34 1.14
N ILE A 101 14.27 -0.42 1.23
CA ILE A 101 14.29 -1.70 1.95
C ILE A 101 14.13 -1.45 3.45
N VAL A 102 14.79 -0.43 4.00
CA VAL A 102 14.73 -0.13 5.44
C VAL A 102 13.36 0.43 5.83
N ALA A 103 12.81 1.35 5.04
CA ALA A 103 11.52 1.98 5.29
C ALA A 103 10.38 0.96 5.23
N GLU A 104 10.42 0.06 4.25
CA GLU A 104 9.47 -1.04 4.10
C GLU A 104 9.65 -2.13 5.18
N LEU A 105 10.90 -2.44 5.54
CA LEU A 105 11.21 -3.48 6.53
C LEU A 105 11.01 -3.04 7.97
N LEU A 106 11.25 -1.77 8.30
CA LEU A 106 11.24 -1.26 9.67
C LEU A 106 10.13 -0.26 9.95
N MET A 107 9.32 0.10 8.93
CA MET A 107 8.30 1.15 9.03
C MET A 107 8.87 2.47 9.55
N THR A 108 10.08 2.81 9.10
CA THR A 108 10.73 4.08 9.45
C THR A 108 10.16 5.22 8.61
N GLY A 109 10.19 6.44 9.15
CA GLY A 109 9.76 7.66 8.47
C GLY A 109 8.25 7.92 8.51
N VAL A 110 7.47 7.09 9.21
CA VAL A 110 6.03 7.28 9.44
C VAL A 110 5.77 8.59 10.19
N ASP A 111 6.38 8.75 11.37
CA ASP A 111 6.24 9.96 12.19
C ASP A 111 6.80 11.17 11.43
N ALA A 112 8.00 11.05 10.87
CA ALA A 112 8.63 12.10 10.07
C ALA A 112 7.73 12.61 8.93
N ARG A 113 7.02 11.74 8.22
CA ARG A 113 6.10 12.15 7.14
C ARG A 113 4.85 12.85 7.66
N VAL A 114 4.27 12.37 8.75
CA VAL A 114 3.11 13.01 9.38
C VAL A 114 3.49 14.37 9.95
N ASP A 115 4.62 14.46 10.64
CA ASP A 115 5.16 15.71 11.20
C ASP A 115 5.52 16.70 10.11
N PHE A 116 6.19 16.25 9.05
CA PHE A 116 6.49 17.06 7.88
C PHE A 116 5.21 17.62 7.25
N ALA A 117 4.16 16.80 7.07
CA ALA A 117 2.88 17.27 6.52
C ALA A 117 2.21 18.31 7.43
N LYS A 118 2.24 18.13 8.76
CA LYS A 118 1.73 19.11 9.74
C LYS A 118 2.54 20.42 9.66
N ASN A 119 3.85 20.36 9.50
CA ASN A 119 4.70 21.54 9.38
C ASN A 119 4.46 22.28 8.05
N LYS A 120 4.34 21.57 6.92
CA LYS A 120 3.99 22.17 5.64
C LYS A 120 2.61 22.84 5.65
N PHE A 121 1.66 22.31 6.40
CA PHE A 121 0.37 22.98 6.64
C PHE A 121 0.58 24.35 7.32
N LYS A 122 1.33 24.40 8.43
CA LYS A 122 1.62 25.65 9.16
C LYS A 122 2.38 26.65 8.27
N GLU A 123 3.41 26.19 7.58
CA GLU A 123 4.22 27.02 6.67
C GLU A 123 3.39 27.63 5.53
N SER A 124 2.49 26.84 4.93
CA SER A 124 1.64 27.32 3.83
C SER A 124 0.75 28.49 4.27
N ILE A 125 0.28 28.47 5.52
CA ILE A 125 -0.51 29.56 6.10
C ILE A 125 0.35 30.80 6.33
N VAL A 126 1.56 30.62 6.88
CA VAL A 126 2.51 31.72 7.09
C VAL A 126 2.88 32.38 5.76
N LEU A 127 3.16 31.59 4.72
CA LEU A 127 3.46 32.09 3.38
C LEU A 127 2.27 32.83 2.77
N SER A 128 1.07 32.27 2.88
CA SER A 128 -0.16 32.91 2.38
C SER A 128 -0.41 34.28 3.03
N LYS A 129 -0.17 34.40 4.35
CA LYS A 129 -0.28 35.68 5.07
C LYS A 129 0.80 36.70 4.68
N LYS A 130 2.00 36.24 4.31
CA LYS A 130 3.07 37.12 3.82
C LYS A 130 2.75 37.67 2.42
N GLU A 131 2.15 36.86 1.56
CA GLU A 131 1.72 37.27 0.22
C GLU A 131 0.48 38.16 0.24
N ASN A 132 -0.45 37.91 1.16
CA ASN A 132 -1.71 38.64 1.27
C ASN A 132 -2.07 38.91 2.73
N GLN A 133 -2.13 40.20 3.11
CA GLN A 133 -2.43 40.63 4.48
C GLN A 133 -3.93 40.52 4.84
N LEU A 134 -4.79 40.13 3.90
CA LEU A 134 -6.21 39.90 4.20
C LEU A 134 -6.37 38.71 5.18
N PRO A 135 -7.27 38.82 6.17
CA PRO A 135 -7.48 37.74 7.13
C PRO A 135 -7.96 36.46 6.45
N ILE A 136 -7.25 35.35 6.68
CA ILE A 136 -7.70 34.01 6.30
C ILE A 136 -8.88 33.64 7.21
N LYS A 137 -10.04 33.35 6.61
CA LYS A 137 -11.25 32.96 7.36
C LYS A 137 -11.52 31.46 7.32
N LEU A 138 -11.10 30.81 6.24
CA LEU A 138 -11.37 29.40 5.98
C LEU A 138 -10.15 28.77 5.29
N ILE A 139 -9.75 27.61 5.79
CA ILE A 139 -8.72 26.75 5.23
C ILE A 139 -9.38 25.42 4.90
N GLN A 140 -9.40 25.06 3.62
CA GLN A 140 -9.96 23.80 3.14
C GLN A 140 -8.84 22.85 2.76
N ILE A 141 -8.93 21.62 3.26
CA ILE A 141 -7.88 20.61 3.14
C ILE A 141 -8.46 19.40 2.43
N SER A 142 -7.75 18.96 1.39
CA SER A 142 -8.00 17.69 0.71
C SER A 142 -6.76 16.82 0.82
N VAL A 143 -6.92 15.61 1.35
CA VAL A 143 -5.80 14.69 1.58
C VAL A 143 -5.96 13.47 0.68
N PHE A 144 -4.86 13.05 0.07
CA PHE A 144 -4.82 11.86 -0.79
C PHE A 144 -3.74 10.91 -0.29
N GLY A 145 -4.02 9.61 -0.34
CA GLY A 145 -3.06 8.58 0.01
C GLY A 145 -3.31 7.29 -0.75
N ALA A 146 -2.26 6.55 -1.02
CA ALA A 146 -2.32 5.23 -1.64
C ALA A 146 -1.54 4.25 -0.77
N ASP A 147 -2.05 3.03 -0.62
CA ASP A 147 -1.39 1.96 0.12
C ASP A 147 -1.07 2.40 1.58
N LEU A 148 0.15 2.22 2.07
CA LEU A 148 0.61 2.73 3.38
C LEU A 148 0.45 4.26 3.50
N GLY A 149 0.57 4.98 2.40
CA GLY A 149 0.33 6.42 2.35
C GLY A 149 -1.12 6.80 2.65
N ALA A 150 -2.09 5.91 2.43
CA ALA A 150 -3.48 6.11 2.85
C ALA A 150 -3.64 6.00 4.37
N ALA A 151 -2.91 5.10 5.03
CA ALA A 151 -2.86 5.06 6.50
C ALA A 151 -2.18 6.32 7.07
N LEU A 152 -1.09 6.78 6.45
CA LEU A 152 -0.46 8.07 6.82
C LEU A 152 -1.41 9.25 6.62
N ALA A 153 -2.18 9.28 5.54
CA ALA A 153 -3.18 10.32 5.28
C ALA A 153 -4.25 10.39 6.37
N ARG A 154 -4.76 9.22 6.81
CA ARG A 154 -5.73 9.14 7.92
C ARG A 154 -5.13 9.65 9.22
N ARG A 155 -3.92 9.20 9.55
CA ARG A 155 -3.20 9.64 10.74
C ARG A 155 -2.90 11.14 10.72
N PHE A 156 -2.49 11.68 9.57
CA PHE A 156 -2.31 13.11 9.38
C PHE A 156 -3.59 13.89 9.65
N ILE A 157 -4.74 13.44 9.13
CA ILE A 157 -6.03 14.09 9.39
C ILE A 157 -6.35 14.10 10.88
N ASP A 158 -6.18 12.97 11.57
CA ASP A 158 -6.43 12.82 13.01
C ASP A 158 -5.55 13.79 13.80
N GLU A 159 -4.23 13.72 13.63
CA GLU A 159 -3.28 14.56 14.36
C GLU A 159 -3.41 16.05 14.01
N LEU A 160 -3.74 16.39 12.76
CA LEU A 160 -3.97 17.77 12.36
C LEU A 160 -5.18 18.37 13.08
N LEU A 161 -6.27 17.63 13.17
CA LEU A 161 -7.50 18.11 13.78
C LEU A 161 -7.41 18.11 15.31
N GLU A 162 -6.88 17.04 15.90
CA GLU A 162 -6.88 16.85 17.35
C GLU A 162 -5.67 17.47 18.06
N SER A 163 -4.51 17.58 17.40
CA SER A 163 -3.28 18.09 18.03
C SER A 163 -2.84 19.46 17.51
N VAL A 164 -3.12 19.81 16.25
CA VAL A 164 -2.68 21.09 15.67
C VAL A 164 -3.79 22.13 15.69
N CYS A 165 -5.04 21.73 15.49
CA CYS A 165 -6.20 22.61 15.56
C CYS A 165 -6.77 22.69 16.97
N THR A 166 -7.56 23.73 17.21
CA THR A 166 -8.40 23.88 18.40
C THR A 166 -9.85 23.59 18.03
N LYS A 167 -10.53 22.77 18.83
CA LYS A 167 -11.95 22.47 18.66
C LYS A 167 -12.79 23.51 19.39
N LYS A 168 -13.67 24.23 18.67
CA LYS A 168 -14.65 25.17 19.23
C LYS A 168 -16.05 24.73 18.82
N GLY A 169 -16.77 24.08 19.73
CA GLY A 169 -18.04 23.42 19.40
C GLY A 169 -17.80 22.30 18.40
N SER A 170 -18.46 22.37 17.23
CA SER A 170 -18.28 21.41 16.13
C SER A 170 -17.23 21.83 15.10
N GLU A 171 -16.58 22.99 15.27
CA GLU A 171 -15.60 23.51 14.30
C GLU A 171 -14.17 23.30 14.78
N TYR A 172 -13.28 22.94 13.84
CA TYR A 172 -11.84 22.96 14.05
C TYR A 172 -11.27 24.29 13.56
N ARG A 173 -10.32 24.84 14.31
CA ARG A 173 -9.71 26.14 14.04
C ARG A 173 -8.21 26.10 14.21
N TYR A 174 -7.49 26.65 13.25
CA TYR A 174 -6.08 26.97 13.39
C TYR A 174 -5.97 28.49 13.52
N GLU A 175 -5.57 28.95 14.71
CA GLU A 175 -5.70 30.36 15.12
C GLU A 175 -7.16 30.84 14.95
N ASP A 176 -7.38 31.94 14.21
CA ASP A 176 -8.70 32.49 13.92
C ASP A 176 -9.34 31.94 12.63
N SER A 177 -8.66 31.04 11.92
CA SER A 177 -9.14 30.45 10.66
C SER A 177 -9.89 29.16 10.92
N LYS A 178 -11.09 29.02 10.33
CA LYS A 178 -11.80 27.73 10.32
C LYS A 178 -11.05 26.73 9.46
N VAL A 179 -10.91 25.49 9.92
CA VAL A 179 -10.27 24.38 9.19
C VAL A 179 -11.33 23.35 8.82
N GLU A 180 -11.38 22.97 7.55
CA GLU A 180 -12.30 21.95 7.04
C GLU A 180 -11.56 20.94 6.19
N VAL A 181 -11.63 19.66 6.56
CA VAL A 181 -11.18 18.56 5.68
C VAL A 181 -12.32 18.24 4.72
N ILE A 182 -12.25 18.82 3.52
CA ILE A 182 -13.32 18.74 2.52
C ILE A 182 -13.35 17.38 1.81
N PHE A 183 -12.19 16.72 1.67
CA PHE A 183 -12.07 15.47 0.94
C PHE A 183 -10.91 14.60 1.44
N ALA A 184 -11.16 13.30 1.63
CA ALA A 184 -10.14 12.27 1.80
C ALA A 184 -10.23 11.25 0.65
N GLY A 185 -9.20 11.18 -0.18
CA GLY A 185 -9.10 10.26 -1.31
C GLY A 185 -8.09 9.15 -1.06
N LEU A 186 -8.55 7.94 -0.81
CA LEU A 186 -7.71 6.80 -0.47
C LEU A 186 -7.72 5.74 -1.59
N PHE A 187 -6.55 5.21 -1.93
CA PHE A 187 -6.39 4.04 -2.79
C PHE A 187 -5.83 2.89 -1.97
N ASP A 188 -6.56 1.78 -1.93
CA ASP A 188 -6.19 0.50 -1.37
C ASP A 188 -5.46 0.57 -0.01
N CYS A 189 -6.11 1.23 0.96
CA CYS A 189 -5.51 1.54 2.24
C CYS A 189 -5.15 0.27 3.03
N THR A 190 -3.90 0.18 3.45
CA THR A 190 -3.40 -0.80 4.42
C THR A 190 -2.43 -0.11 5.38
N ARG A 191 -2.25 -0.70 6.55
CA ARG A 191 -1.29 -0.25 7.57
C ARG A 191 -0.13 -1.23 7.76
N ARG A 192 -0.11 -2.33 7.01
CA ARG A 192 0.87 -3.41 7.16
C ARG A 192 1.80 -3.48 5.96
N SER A 193 3.09 -3.72 6.23
CA SER A 193 4.11 -3.85 5.18
C SER A 193 3.87 -5.15 4.40
N SER A 194 4.26 -5.15 3.13
CA SER A 194 4.40 -6.36 2.30
C SER A 194 5.26 -7.45 3.00
N LEU A 195 6.21 -7.03 3.85
CA LEU A 195 7.13 -7.86 4.62
C LEU A 195 6.58 -8.29 6.00
N ASP A 196 5.37 -7.87 6.37
CA ASP A 196 4.73 -8.29 7.63
C ASP A 196 4.15 -9.70 7.49
N MET A 197 4.87 -10.74 7.90
CA MET A 197 4.39 -12.14 7.79
C MET A 197 3.20 -12.48 8.73
N GLY A 198 2.69 -11.49 9.48
CA GLY A 198 1.60 -11.63 10.44
C GLY A 198 1.89 -12.59 11.60
N ASP A 199 0.90 -12.83 12.47
CA ASP A 199 0.91 -13.91 13.47
C ASP A 199 0.84 -15.32 12.84
N THR A 200 0.76 -15.39 11.51
CA THR A 200 0.67 -16.62 10.72
C THR A 200 1.88 -17.53 10.88
N VAL A 201 3.07 -16.98 11.18
CA VAL A 201 4.24 -17.79 11.55
C VAL A 201 4.03 -18.57 12.85
N ALA A 202 3.11 -18.13 13.72
CA ALA A 202 2.79 -18.83 14.96
C ALA A 202 1.68 -19.89 14.79
N THR A 203 0.88 -19.86 13.72
CA THR A 203 -0.37 -20.65 13.63
C THR A 203 -0.46 -21.67 12.49
N VAL A 204 0.39 -21.60 11.45
CA VAL A 204 0.43 -22.67 10.43
C VAL A 204 1.59 -23.64 10.65
N SER A 205 1.28 -24.94 10.59
CA SER A 205 2.20 -26.08 10.70
C SER A 205 3.37 -26.10 9.70
N ASP A 206 3.44 -25.14 8.78
CA ASP A 206 4.55 -24.93 7.85
C ASP A 206 5.64 -23.97 8.38
N GLY A 207 5.48 -23.42 9.59
CA GLY A 207 6.52 -22.57 10.22
C GLY A 207 7.90 -23.25 10.30
N ALA A 208 7.93 -24.57 10.55
CA ALA A 208 9.17 -25.35 10.53
C ALA A 208 9.74 -25.56 9.11
N GLY A 209 8.88 -25.78 8.10
CA GLY A 209 9.29 -25.94 6.70
C GLY A 209 9.84 -24.64 6.09
N LEU A 210 9.29 -23.50 6.49
CA LEU A 210 9.68 -22.16 6.05
C LEU A 210 11.02 -21.73 6.65
N VAL A 211 11.21 -21.94 7.96
CA VAL A 211 12.49 -21.69 8.66
C VAL A 211 13.61 -22.59 8.12
N ALA A 212 13.30 -23.84 7.79
CA ALA A 212 14.27 -24.79 7.23
C ALA A 212 14.70 -24.45 5.79
N ARG A 213 13.82 -23.82 4.99
CA ARG A 213 14.10 -23.49 3.58
C ARG A 213 14.70 -22.11 3.37
N HIS A 214 14.43 -21.14 4.25
CA HIS A 214 15.02 -19.79 4.18
C HIS A 214 15.30 -19.22 5.60
N PRO A 215 16.44 -19.59 6.22
CA PRO A 215 16.77 -19.20 7.59
C PRO A 215 16.90 -17.69 7.80
N VAL A 216 17.21 -16.92 6.75
CA VAL A 216 17.32 -15.45 6.80
C VAL A 216 15.96 -14.78 7.02
N VAL A 217 14.88 -15.34 6.47
CA VAL A 217 13.52 -14.77 6.58
C VAL A 217 12.90 -15.04 7.95
N GLY A 218 13.16 -16.22 8.52
CA GLY A 218 12.83 -16.52 9.92
C GLY A 218 13.55 -15.58 10.88
N MET A 219 14.83 -15.26 10.62
CA MET A 219 15.59 -14.31 11.44
C MET A 219 15.07 -12.87 11.36
N ILE A 220 14.60 -12.41 10.20
CA ILE A 220 14.08 -11.05 10.03
C ILE A 220 12.76 -10.84 10.79
N THR A 221 11.84 -11.81 10.70
CA THR A 221 10.52 -11.73 11.33
C THR A 221 10.63 -11.77 12.86
N THR A 222 11.45 -12.69 13.40
CA THR A 222 11.66 -12.84 14.85
C THR A 222 12.46 -11.69 15.47
N ALA A 223 13.36 -11.05 14.73
CA ALA A 223 14.24 -10.02 15.28
C ALA A 223 13.62 -8.61 15.36
N PHE A 224 12.59 -8.29 14.57
CA PHE A 224 12.14 -6.90 14.43
C PHE A 224 10.63 -6.65 14.65
N GLY A 225 9.84 -7.65 15.06
CA GLY A 225 8.42 -7.50 15.44
C GLY A 225 7.47 -7.17 14.28
N ALA A 226 6.18 -7.03 14.58
CA ALA A 226 5.12 -6.75 13.60
C ALA A 226 5.34 -5.42 12.87
N LYS A 227 5.20 -5.44 11.54
CA LYS A 227 5.49 -4.29 10.66
C LYS A 227 4.21 -3.56 10.31
N VAL A 228 3.74 -2.80 11.29
CA VAL A 228 2.43 -2.16 11.26
C VAL A 228 2.54 -0.69 11.67
N ILE A 229 1.88 0.19 10.93
CA ILE A 229 1.63 1.56 11.37
C ILE A 229 0.62 1.48 12.52
N ALA A 230 1.02 1.95 13.71
CA ALA A 230 0.18 1.97 14.91
C ALA A 230 -0.91 3.06 14.80
N PHE A 231 -1.83 2.88 13.84
CA PHE A 231 -2.98 3.72 13.59
C PHE A 231 -4.08 2.88 12.94
N ASP A 232 -5.03 2.43 13.75
CA ASP A 232 -6.17 1.56 13.38
C ASP A 232 -7.53 2.20 13.70
N LYS A 233 -7.54 3.51 14.01
CA LYS A 233 -8.77 4.28 14.19
C LYS A 233 -9.56 4.40 12.88
N PRO A 234 -10.91 4.54 12.96
CA PRO A 234 -11.73 4.99 11.84
C PRO A 234 -11.21 6.29 11.20
N LEU A 235 -11.64 6.56 9.97
CA LEU A 235 -11.40 7.88 9.38
C LEU A 235 -12.08 8.94 10.27
N HIS A 236 -11.37 10.04 10.54
CA HIS A 236 -11.86 11.07 11.44
C HIS A 236 -13.23 11.63 11.02
N PRO A 237 -14.24 11.71 11.92
CA PRO A 237 -15.62 12.04 11.58
C PRO A 237 -15.82 13.47 11.08
N ALA A 238 -14.85 14.38 11.25
CA ALA A 238 -14.92 15.73 10.68
C ALA A 238 -14.70 15.79 9.16
N VAL A 239 -14.20 14.72 8.52
CA VAL A 239 -14.00 14.69 7.06
C VAL A 239 -15.36 14.77 6.35
N LYS A 240 -15.55 15.78 5.49
CA LYS A 240 -16.85 16.02 4.84
C LYS A 240 -17.20 14.97 3.79
N SER A 241 -16.26 14.59 2.94
CA SER A 241 -16.44 13.56 1.92
C SER A 241 -15.21 12.66 1.85
N ALA A 242 -15.44 11.37 1.61
CA ALA A 242 -14.37 10.40 1.50
C ALA A 242 -14.65 9.43 0.36
N LEU A 243 -13.61 9.06 -0.38
CA LEU A 243 -13.65 7.96 -1.34
C LEU A 243 -12.47 7.04 -1.06
N HIS A 244 -12.77 5.75 -0.86
CA HIS A 244 -11.78 4.70 -0.76
C HIS A 244 -11.97 3.73 -1.93
N LEU A 245 -10.98 3.67 -2.83
CA LEU A 245 -10.96 2.76 -3.97
C LEU A 245 -10.12 1.54 -3.61
N ILE A 246 -10.69 0.35 -3.67
CA ILE A 246 -10.20 -0.85 -2.97
C ILE A 246 -9.94 -1.97 -3.98
N ALA A 247 -8.75 -2.57 -3.99
CA ALA A 247 -8.41 -3.65 -4.92
C ALA A 247 -9.17 -4.95 -4.62
N ALA A 248 -9.99 -5.41 -5.55
CA ALA A 248 -10.84 -6.59 -5.37
C ALA A 248 -10.09 -7.93 -5.41
N HIS A 249 -8.91 -7.98 -6.03
CA HIS A 249 -8.10 -9.19 -6.22
C HIS A 249 -6.80 -9.16 -5.41
N GLU A 250 -6.65 -8.23 -4.47
CA GLU A 250 -5.51 -8.26 -3.55
C GLU A 250 -5.59 -9.52 -2.66
N ARG A 251 -4.48 -10.26 -2.62
CA ARG A 251 -4.41 -11.63 -2.10
C ARG A 251 -3.35 -11.81 -1.02
N ARG A 252 -2.50 -10.81 -0.80
CA ARG A 252 -1.47 -10.85 0.24
C ARG A 252 -2.18 -10.79 1.60
N GLU A 253 -2.20 -11.91 2.32
CA GLU A 253 -2.78 -11.97 3.68
C GLU A 253 -2.13 -10.95 4.62
N SER A 254 -0.84 -10.68 4.42
CA SER A 254 -0.07 -9.65 5.13
C SER A 254 -0.56 -8.22 4.89
N ARG A 255 -1.40 -8.00 3.87
CA ARG A 255 -1.92 -6.67 3.49
C ARG A 255 -3.45 -6.63 3.60
N PRO A 256 -3.99 -6.73 4.83
CA PRO A 256 -5.42 -6.58 5.03
C PRO A 256 -5.84 -5.14 4.68
N LEU A 257 -7.07 -5.03 4.18
CA LEU A 257 -7.72 -3.74 3.95
C LEU A 257 -7.92 -3.01 5.28
N LEU A 258 -7.54 -1.74 5.37
CA LEU A 258 -7.94 -0.86 6.47
C LEU A 258 -9.18 -0.05 6.05
N PRO A 259 -10.40 -0.41 6.50
CA PRO A 259 -11.63 0.23 6.05
C PRO A 259 -11.78 1.64 6.63
N LEU A 260 -12.63 2.48 6.02
CA LEU A 260 -12.94 3.83 6.51
C LEU A 260 -13.59 3.84 7.91
N GLY A 261 -14.25 2.74 8.29
CA GLY A 261 -15.10 2.65 9.47
C GLY A 261 -16.58 2.91 9.12
N PRO A 262 -17.43 3.26 10.10
CA PRO A 262 -18.83 3.52 9.85
C PRO A 262 -19.04 4.59 8.76
N LEU A 263 -19.69 4.20 7.66
CA LEU A 263 -19.91 5.13 6.56
C LEU A 263 -20.99 6.15 6.92
N LYS A 264 -20.73 7.41 6.56
CA LYS A 264 -21.70 8.50 6.65
C LYS A 264 -21.99 9.11 5.29
N SER A 265 -22.93 10.05 5.25
CA SER A 265 -23.25 10.78 4.01
C SER A 265 -21.99 11.40 3.39
N GLY A 266 -21.78 11.15 2.10
CA GLY A 266 -20.62 11.61 1.35
C GLY A 266 -19.37 10.73 1.45
N TRP A 267 -19.42 9.62 2.19
CA TRP A 267 -18.34 8.62 2.28
C TRP A 267 -18.70 7.37 1.49
N ARG A 268 -17.74 6.83 0.74
CA ARG A 268 -17.92 5.63 -0.07
C ARG A 268 -16.66 4.79 -0.10
N GLU A 269 -16.85 3.49 -0.04
CA GLU A 269 -15.83 2.49 -0.35
C GLU A 269 -16.26 1.72 -1.59
N VAL A 270 -15.35 1.54 -2.56
CA VAL A 270 -15.67 0.96 -3.87
C VAL A 270 -14.64 -0.10 -4.22
N LEU A 271 -15.11 -1.33 -4.42
CA LEU A 271 -14.28 -2.41 -4.96
C LEU A 271 -13.96 -2.12 -6.44
N CYS A 272 -12.67 -2.07 -6.74
CA CYS A 272 -12.10 -1.87 -8.05
C CYS A 272 -11.48 -3.19 -8.52
N PRO A 273 -11.82 -3.68 -9.72
CA PRO A 273 -11.20 -4.89 -10.26
C PRO A 273 -9.68 -4.72 -10.41
N GLY A 274 -8.92 -5.62 -9.79
CA GLY A 274 -7.45 -5.71 -9.91
C GLY A 274 -6.77 -5.95 -8.57
N ILE A 275 -5.45 -6.15 -8.60
CA ILE A 275 -4.59 -6.16 -7.41
C ILE A 275 -4.32 -4.73 -6.91
N SER A 276 -3.61 -4.54 -5.80
CA SER A 276 -3.35 -3.22 -5.23
C SER A 276 -2.80 -2.23 -6.27
N GLU A 277 -1.81 -2.63 -7.07
CA GLU A 277 -1.14 -1.79 -8.06
C GLU A 277 -2.00 -1.51 -9.31
N ASP A 278 -2.99 -2.34 -9.61
CA ASP A 278 -4.04 -2.02 -10.59
C ASP A 278 -4.99 -0.92 -10.07
N VAL A 279 -4.94 -0.58 -8.78
CA VAL A 279 -5.72 0.51 -8.17
C VAL A 279 -4.87 1.72 -7.82
N THR A 280 -3.69 1.50 -7.23
CA THR A 280 -2.76 2.55 -6.77
C THR A 280 -1.86 3.05 -7.89
N GLY A 281 -1.63 2.23 -8.94
CA GLY A 281 -0.66 2.48 -10.01
C GLY A 281 0.74 1.95 -9.68
N GLY A 282 1.60 1.86 -10.70
CA GLY A 282 3.01 1.46 -10.54
C GLY A 282 3.47 0.28 -11.40
N LEU A 283 2.58 -0.31 -12.20
CA LEU A 283 2.90 -1.40 -13.13
C LEU A 283 3.26 -0.85 -14.52
N LEU A 284 4.13 -1.57 -15.23
CA LEU A 284 4.52 -1.22 -16.59
C LEU A 284 3.88 -2.15 -17.63
N PRO A 285 3.52 -1.62 -18.82
CA PRO A 285 2.98 -2.45 -19.88
C PRO A 285 4.02 -3.46 -20.37
N ASN A 286 3.56 -4.66 -20.70
CA ASN A 286 4.35 -5.79 -21.17
C ASN A 286 5.32 -6.43 -20.15
N GLU A 287 5.25 -6.07 -18.86
CA GLU A 287 5.96 -6.83 -17.82
C GLU A 287 5.23 -8.12 -17.47
N GLN A 288 3.93 -8.02 -17.20
CA GLN A 288 3.05 -9.18 -16.93
C GLN A 288 1.86 -9.22 -17.87
N ARG A 289 1.25 -8.06 -18.14
CA ARG A 289 0.12 -7.90 -19.05
C ARG A 289 0.46 -6.92 -20.16
N PRO A 290 -0.15 -7.06 -21.35
CA PRO A 290 0.06 -6.10 -22.44
C PRO A 290 -0.24 -4.65 -22.05
N SER A 291 -1.30 -4.43 -21.27
CA SER A 291 -1.71 -3.10 -20.81
C SER A 291 -1.46 -2.90 -19.32
N ALA A 292 -1.05 -1.69 -18.94
CA ALA A 292 -0.98 -1.21 -17.55
C ALA A 292 -2.00 -0.10 -17.26
N GLU A 293 -3.01 0.07 -18.13
CA GLU A 293 -3.95 1.19 -18.03
C GLU A 293 -5.12 0.95 -17.07
N LEU A 294 -5.22 -0.22 -16.44
CA LEU A 294 -6.30 -0.53 -15.50
C LEU A 294 -6.33 0.46 -14.33
N CYS A 295 -5.18 0.85 -13.80
CA CYS A 295 -5.04 1.90 -12.75
C CYS A 295 -5.58 3.28 -13.13
N ARG A 296 -5.75 3.56 -14.43
CA ARG A 296 -6.33 4.83 -14.89
C ARG A 296 -7.84 4.91 -14.63
N VAL A 297 -8.51 3.77 -14.46
CA VAL A 297 -9.94 3.70 -14.12
C VAL A 297 -10.21 4.28 -12.72
N PRO A 298 -9.63 3.75 -11.63
CA PRO A 298 -9.78 4.34 -10.30
C PRO A 298 -9.19 5.75 -10.21
N LEU A 299 -8.08 6.05 -10.90
CA LEU A 299 -7.52 7.41 -10.95
C LEU A 299 -8.54 8.45 -11.47
N ARG A 300 -9.25 8.13 -12.57
CA ARG A 300 -10.32 9.01 -13.10
C ARG A 300 -11.48 9.14 -12.12
N GLN A 301 -11.92 8.04 -11.50
CA GLN A 301 -13.01 8.06 -10.53
C GLN A 301 -12.68 8.93 -9.31
N MET A 302 -11.44 8.83 -8.81
CA MET A 302 -10.93 9.67 -7.73
C MET A 302 -10.94 11.15 -8.13
N PHE A 303 -10.39 11.48 -9.30
CA PHE A 303 -10.33 12.85 -9.79
C PHE A 303 -11.71 13.48 -9.94
N GLU A 304 -12.67 12.76 -10.54
CA GLU A 304 -14.04 13.25 -10.67
C GLU A 304 -14.73 13.44 -9.33
N THR A 305 -14.55 12.50 -8.40
CA THR A 305 -15.17 12.58 -7.07
C THR A 305 -14.57 13.71 -6.23
N ALA A 306 -13.25 13.88 -6.28
CA ALA A 306 -12.55 14.99 -5.63
C ALA A 306 -13.05 16.34 -6.17
N ARG A 307 -13.21 16.48 -7.50
CA ARG A 307 -13.77 17.70 -8.10
C ARG A 307 -15.20 17.97 -7.66
N ARG A 308 -16.05 16.94 -7.55
CA ARG A 308 -17.41 17.06 -6.98
C ARG A 308 -17.38 17.49 -5.51
N ALA A 309 -16.35 17.08 -4.76
CA ALA A 309 -16.07 17.52 -3.39
C ALA A 309 -15.34 18.88 -3.30
N GLN A 310 -15.34 19.68 -4.38
CA GLN A 310 -14.75 21.02 -4.47
C GLN A 310 -13.23 21.09 -4.35
N VAL A 311 -12.52 19.97 -4.53
CA VAL A 311 -11.06 20.01 -4.69
C VAL A 311 -10.73 20.81 -5.96
N PRO A 312 -9.82 21.81 -5.91
CA PRO A 312 -9.60 22.76 -7.00
C PRO A 312 -8.78 22.20 -8.17
N PHE A 313 -9.09 20.99 -8.61
CA PHE A 313 -8.46 20.41 -9.80
C PHE A 313 -9.00 21.07 -11.08
N PRO A 314 -8.12 21.44 -12.03
CA PRO A 314 -8.55 21.91 -13.34
C PRO A 314 -9.34 20.82 -14.06
N ASN A 315 -10.26 21.18 -14.96
CA ASN A 315 -10.86 20.19 -15.86
C ASN A 315 -9.81 19.63 -16.84
N PHE A 316 -10.09 18.49 -17.51
CA PHE A 316 -9.12 17.85 -18.40
C PHE A 316 -8.63 18.74 -19.54
N LYS A 317 -9.47 19.62 -20.10
CA LYS A 317 -9.05 20.56 -21.15
C LYS A 317 -8.01 21.54 -20.61
N THR A 318 -8.28 22.15 -19.46
CA THR A 318 -7.36 23.08 -18.80
C THR A 318 -6.10 22.37 -18.29
N LEU A 319 -6.22 21.14 -17.76
CA LEU A 319 -5.09 20.34 -17.34
C LEU A 319 -4.16 20.05 -18.52
N ASN A 320 -4.70 19.61 -19.65
CA ASN A 320 -3.91 19.34 -20.86
C ASN A 320 -3.22 20.59 -21.42
N GLN A 321 -3.80 21.78 -21.24
CA GLN A 321 -3.18 23.04 -21.65
C GLN A 321 -2.04 23.47 -20.72
N LYS A 322 -2.19 23.24 -19.40
CA LYS A 322 -1.20 23.63 -18.39
C LYS A 322 -0.06 22.63 -18.25
N ASP A 323 -0.41 21.34 -18.27
CA ASP A 323 0.49 20.23 -18.06
C ASP A 323 0.01 19.00 -18.88
N PRO A 324 0.40 18.93 -20.17
CA PRO A 324 0.08 17.79 -21.02
C PRO A 324 0.61 16.46 -20.48
N TYR A 325 1.74 16.49 -19.75
CA TYR A 325 2.34 15.29 -19.18
C TYR A 325 1.45 14.71 -18.09
N VAL A 326 1.02 15.52 -17.11
CA VAL A 326 0.07 15.08 -16.08
C VAL A 326 -1.29 14.72 -16.68
N ALA A 327 -1.75 15.45 -17.69
CA ALA A 327 -2.99 15.12 -18.39
C ALA A 327 -2.95 13.72 -19.04
N SER A 328 -1.78 13.31 -19.54
CA SER A 328 -1.60 12.02 -20.20
C SER A 328 -1.87 10.82 -19.28
N TYR A 329 -1.62 10.93 -17.97
CA TYR A 329 -1.94 9.89 -16.99
C TYR A 329 -3.43 9.54 -16.92
N PHE A 330 -4.30 10.47 -17.31
CA PHE A 330 -5.74 10.22 -17.34
C PHE A 330 -6.20 9.61 -18.67
N ILE A 331 -5.43 9.64 -19.75
CA ILE A 331 -5.88 9.14 -21.06
C ILE A 331 -5.78 7.61 -21.05
N MET A 332 -6.75 6.87 -21.58
CA MET A 332 -6.60 5.42 -21.85
C MET A 332 -6.45 5.27 -23.35
N GLN A 333 -5.29 4.79 -23.81
CA GLN A 333 -4.95 4.61 -25.23
C GLN A 333 -5.01 3.14 -25.63
N ASP A 334 -4.77 2.24 -24.69
CA ASP A 334 -4.84 0.80 -24.91
C ASP A 334 -6.29 0.38 -25.10
N SER A 335 -6.51 -0.42 -26.14
CA SER A 335 -7.80 -1.06 -26.38
C SER A 335 -7.60 -2.47 -26.88
N ARG A 336 -8.55 -3.33 -26.53
CA ARG A 336 -8.64 -4.68 -27.05
C ARG A 336 -10.03 -4.86 -27.65
N LEU A 337 -10.09 -5.31 -28.90
CA LEU A 337 -11.37 -5.45 -29.64
C LEU A 337 -12.23 -4.17 -29.65
N GLY A 338 -11.60 -2.99 -29.65
CA GLY A 338 -12.27 -1.69 -29.67
C GLY A 338 -12.73 -1.17 -28.31
N TYR A 339 -12.49 -1.89 -27.22
CA TYR A 339 -12.86 -1.49 -25.85
C TYR A 339 -11.64 -1.14 -25.01
N SER A 340 -11.74 -0.07 -24.21
CA SER A 340 -10.68 0.39 -23.30
C SER A 340 -10.65 -0.41 -22.00
N ALA A 341 -9.60 -0.23 -21.20
CA ALA A 341 -9.50 -0.78 -19.83
C ALA A 341 -10.75 -0.51 -18.98
N LYS A 342 -11.30 0.71 -19.04
CA LYS A 342 -12.55 1.07 -18.37
C LYS A 342 -13.74 0.19 -18.76
N ALA A 343 -13.95 -0.05 -20.05
CA ALA A 343 -15.08 -0.84 -20.53
C ALA A 343 -14.96 -2.30 -20.08
N TYR A 344 -13.75 -2.88 -20.13
CA TYR A 344 -13.52 -4.24 -19.62
C TYR A 344 -13.66 -4.34 -18.10
N SER A 345 -13.23 -3.31 -17.36
CA SER A 345 -13.48 -3.21 -15.92
C SER A 345 -14.98 -3.18 -15.63
N GLU A 346 -15.78 -2.42 -16.38
CA GLU A 346 -17.24 -2.37 -16.25
C GLU A 346 -17.92 -3.70 -16.64
N PHE A 347 -17.46 -4.37 -17.70
CA PHE A 347 -17.96 -5.70 -18.08
C PHE A 347 -17.69 -6.73 -16.98
N TYR A 348 -16.48 -6.73 -16.43
CA TYR A 348 -16.12 -7.60 -15.31
C TYR A 348 -16.99 -7.30 -14.06
N SER A 349 -17.10 -6.02 -13.67
CA SER A 349 -17.91 -5.62 -12.52
C SER A 349 -19.38 -5.98 -12.69
N LYS A 350 -19.93 -5.90 -13.92
CA LYS A 350 -21.30 -6.34 -14.23
C LYS A 350 -21.47 -7.86 -14.10
N TRP A 351 -20.45 -8.62 -14.49
CA TRP A 351 -20.47 -10.09 -14.39
C TRP A 351 -20.43 -10.56 -12.94
N VAL A 352 -19.56 -9.96 -12.12
CA VAL A 352 -19.44 -10.32 -10.70
C VAL A 352 -20.59 -9.74 -9.86
N GLY A 353 -21.07 -8.55 -10.21
CA GLY A 353 -22.07 -7.78 -9.48
C GLY A 353 -21.44 -6.64 -8.66
N GLU A 354 -22.17 -5.53 -8.51
CA GLU A 354 -21.74 -4.43 -7.63
C GLU A 354 -21.88 -4.85 -6.15
N MET A 355 -20.78 -4.75 -5.40
CA MET A 355 -20.73 -5.18 -4.00
C MET A 355 -20.04 -4.15 -3.12
N ASN A 356 -20.46 -4.11 -1.86
CA ASN A 356 -19.71 -3.44 -0.80
C ASN A 356 -18.45 -4.26 -0.46
N PRO A 357 -17.38 -3.63 0.05
CA PRO A 357 -16.16 -4.33 0.46
C PRO A 357 -16.38 -5.16 1.73
N THR A 358 -16.99 -6.34 1.58
CA THR A 358 -17.16 -7.33 2.65
C THR A 358 -16.24 -8.53 2.38
N PRO A 359 -15.95 -9.36 3.40
CA PRO A 359 -15.19 -10.60 3.19
C PRO A 359 -15.78 -11.48 2.08
N GLU A 360 -17.11 -11.58 2.01
CA GLU A 360 -17.82 -12.36 0.99
C GLU A 360 -17.62 -11.79 -0.42
N ALA A 361 -17.53 -10.47 -0.56
CA ALA A 361 -17.27 -9.83 -1.84
C ALA A 361 -15.84 -10.14 -2.33
N PHE A 362 -14.83 -10.02 -1.45
CA PHE A 362 -13.46 -10.44 -1.77
C PHE A 362 -13.38 -11.92 -2.14
N GLU A 363 -14.07 -12.78 -1.39
CA GLU A 363 -14.18 -14.22 -1.70
C GLU A 363 -14.80 -14.45 -3.09
N LEU A 364 -15.85 -13.72 -3.44
CA LEU A 364 -16.52 -13.87 -4.73
C LEU A 364 -15.64 -13.43 -5.90
N HIS A 365 -14.89 -12.33 -5.77
CA HIS A 365 -13.90 -11.94 -6.76
C HIS A 365 -12.81 -13.01 -6.94
N MET A 366 -12.32 -13.59 -5.84
CA MET A 366 -11.34 -14.68 -5.88
C MET A 366 -11.90 -15.96 -6.50
N ILE A 367 -13.17 -16.29 -6.27
CA ILE A 367 -13.84 -17.44 -6.90
C ILE A 367 -13.86 -17.28 -8.43
N HIS A 368 -14.27 -16.11 -8.94
CA HIS A 368 -14.29 -15.84 -10.38
C HIS A 368 -12.91 -15.90 -11.01
N TYR A 369 -11.89 -15.40 -10.30
CA TYR A 369 -10.51 -15.51 -10.73
C TYR A 369 -10.02 -16.97 -10.74
N CYS A 370 -10.39 -17.78 -9.74
CA CYS A 370 -10.07 -19.22 -9.71
C CYS A 370 -10.75 -20.00 -10.85
N VAL A 371 -11.99 -19.64 -11.23
CA VAL A 371 -12.66 -20.22 -12.40
C VAL A 371 -11.85 -19.92 -13.66
N TRP A 372 -11.43 -18.68 -13.84
CA TRP A 372 -10.58 -18.27 -14.98
C TRP A 372 -9.23 -19.01 -15.00
N LEU A 373 -8.55 -19.14 -13.86
CA LEU A 373 -7.31 -19.90 -13.74
C LEU A 373 -7.49 -21.37 -14.12
N GLY A 374 -8.60 -21.98 -13.69
CA GLY A 374 -8.96 -23.35 -14.05
C GLY A 374 -9.17 -23.52 -15.55
N GLU A 375 -9.90 -22.58 -16.16
CA GLU A 375 -10.11 -22.54 -17.61
C GLU A 375 -8.78 -22.46 -18.36
N LYS A 376 -7.90 -21.52 -17.99
CA LYS A 376 -6.60 -21.35 -18.65
C LYS A 376 -5.68 -22.54 -18.45
N LEU A 377 -5.67 -23.15 -17.27
CA LEU A 377 -4.89 -24.36 -17.01
C LEU A 377 -5.38 -25.53 -17.88
N HIS A 378 -6.70 -25.68 -17.99
CA HIS A 378 -7.32 -26.70 -18.84
C HIS A 378 -6.94 -26.51 -20.31
N ASP A 379 -7.15 -25.32 -20.86
CA ASP A 379 -6.82 -25.01 -22.26
C ASP A 379 -5.33 -25.16 -22.54
N TYR A 380 -4.46 -24.69 -21.64
CA TYR A 380 -3.02 -24.83 -21.76
C TYR A 380 -2.59 -26.30 -21.82
N LYS A 381 -3.19 -27.18 -21.02
CA LYS A 381 -2.86 -28.63 -21.06
C LYS A 381 -3.21 -29.26 -22.40
N ILE A 382 -4.39 -28.94 -22.94
CA ILE A 382 -4.84 -29.44 -24.24
C ILE A 382 -3.91 -28.94 -25.35
N LEU A 383 -3.66 -27.64 -25.40
CA LEU A 383 -2.78 -27.05 -26.41
C LEU A 383 -1.35 -27.60 -26.33
N ARG A 384 -0.81 -27.72 -25.11
CA ARG A 384 0.56 -28.21 -24.90
C ARG A 384 0.74 -29.69 -25.26
N GLN A 385 -0.30 -30.51 -25.19
CA GLN A 385 -0.24 -31.92 -25.62
C GLN A 385 -0.04 -32.03 -27.14
N ASN A 386 -0.65 -31.11 -27.89
CA ASN A 386 -0.63 -31.10 -29.35
C ASN A 386 0.53 -30.30 -29.95
N ALA A 387 1.07 -29.32 -29.21
CA ALA A 387 2.14 -28.45 -29.68
C ALA A 387 3.52 -29.11 -29.70
N ILE A 388 4.31 -28.82 -30.74
CA ILE A 388 5.68 -29.32 -30.94
C ILE A 388 6.66 -28.18 -31.25
N GLY A 389 7.94 -28.39 -30.95
CA GLY A 389 9.02 -27.43 -31.22
C GLY A 389 8.70 -26.01 -30.71
N SER A 390 8.91 -25.01 -31.59
CA SER A 390 8.77 -23.59 -31.24
C SER A 390 7.38 -23.16 -30.76
N GLU A 391 6.31 -23.86 -31.16
CA GLU A 391 4.95 -23.57 -30.69
C GLU A 391 4.80 -23.96 -29.21
N ARG A 392 5.35 -25.11 -28.84
CA ARG A 392 5.36 -25.58 -27.45
C ARG A 392 6.17 -24.66 -26.56
N ASP A 393 7.28 -24.13 -27.07
CA ASP A 393 8.13 -23.17 -26.35
C ASP A 393 7.39 -21.86 -26.09
N LYS A 394 6.67 -21.32 -27.10
CA LYS A 394 5.82 -20.14 -26.94
C LYS A 394 4.70 -20.36 -25.91
N LEU A 395 4.01 -21.50 -25.97
CA LEU A 395 2.98 -21.85 -24.99
C LEU A 395 3.55 -21.97 -23.58
N ASN A 396 4.71 -22.61 -23.40
CA ASN A 396 5.36 -22.70 -22.09
C ASN A 396 5.81 -21.33 -21.59
N ALA A 397 6.31 -20.45 -22.46
CA ALA A 397 6.72 -19.11 -22.07
C ALA A 397 5.52 -18.25 -21.61
N GLN A 398 4.37 -18.40 -22.25
CA GLN A 398 3.18 -17.61 -21.93
C GLN A 398 2.38 -18.18 -20.75
N TRP A 399 2.21 -19.50 -20.70
CA TRP A 399 1.26 -20.19 -19.81
C TRP A 399 1.91 -21.25 -18.90
N GLY A 400 3.24 -21.39 -18.97
CA GLY A 400 3.98 -22.41 -18.20
C GLY A 400 3.79 -22.30 -16.70
N TRP A 401 3.63 -21.08 -16.19
CA TRP A 401 3.40 -20.76 -14.78
C TRP A 401 2.12 -21.38 -14.21
N LEU A 402 1.11 -21.70 -15.05
CA LEU A 402 -0.13 -22.36 -14.60
C LEU A 402 0.12 -23.76 -14.01
N LYS A 403 1.24 -24.41 -14.35
CA LYS A 403 1.64 -25.67 -13.69
C LYS A 403 1.90 -25.47 -12.20
N GLN A 404 2.45 -24.33 -11.81
CA GLN A 404 2.67 -24.00 -10.42
C GLN A 404 1.34 -23.77 -9.70
N VAL A 405 0.40 -23.05 -10.34
CA VAL A 405 -0.96 -22.88 -9.83
C VAL A 405 -1.65 -24.24 -9.61
N GLU A 406 -1.48 -25.19 -10.52
CA GLU A 406 -1.99 -26.55 -10.35
C GLU A 406 -1.36 -27.27 -9.14
N TYR A 407 -0.04 -27.18 -9.00
CA TYR A 407 0.68 -27.77 -7.88
C TYR A 407 0.23 -27.17 -6.55
N ASP A 408 0.03 -25.86 -6.50
CA ASP A 408 -0.46 -25.15 -5.32
C ASP A 408 -1.90 -25.56 -4.98
N ALA A 409 -2.76 -25.74 -5.99
CA ALA A 409 -4.11 -26.26 -5.81
C ALA A 409 -4.09 -27.67 -5.19
N ASP A 410 -3.20 -28.55 -5.66
CA ASP A 410 -3.02 -29.89 -5.09
C ASP A 410 -2.51 -29.85 -3.65
N ASN A 411 -1.61 -28.91 -3.33
CA ASN A 411 -1.12 -28.72 -1.96
C ASN A 411 -2.23 -28.24 -1.03
N VAL A 412 -2.97 -27.19 -1.42
CA VAL A 412 -4.11 -26.68 -0.64
C VAL A 412 -5.09 -27.80 -0.32
N ARG A 413 -5.43 -28.64 -1.31
CA ARG A 413 -6.37 -29.77 -1.12
C ARG A 413 -5.85 -30.85 -0.17
N ARG A 414 -4.53 -31.01 -0.03
CA ARG A 414 -3.91 -31.97 0.90
C ARG A 414 -3.69 -31.37 2.29
N SER A 415 -3.60 -30.05 2.39
CA SER A 415 -3.44 -29.33 3.64
C SER A 415 -4.67 -29.46 4.54
N ARG A 416 -4.47 -29.28 5.85
CA ARG A 416 -5.53 -29.27 6.87
C ARG A 416 -5.62 -27.88 7.52
N GLY A 417 -6.82 -27.51 7.97
CA GLY A 417 -7.02 -26.28 8.74
C GLY A 417 -7.14 -25.00 7.92
N LEU A 418 -7.25 -25.08 6.59
CA LEU A 418 -7.50 -23.90 5.77
C LEU A 418 -8.99 -23.53 5.77
N ARG A 419 -9.32 -22.29 5.39
CA ARG A 419 -10.71 -21.86 5.23
C ARG A 419 -11.37 -22.61 4.07
N ARG A 420 -12.68 -22.90 4.18
CA ARG A 420 -13.45 -23.68 3.19
C ARG A 420 -13.31 -23.11 1.76
N GLN A 421 -13.27 -21.80 1.64
CA GLN A 421 -13.21 -21.07 0.38
C GLN A 421 -11.88 -21.27 -0.35
N VAL A 422 -10.79 -21.45 0.40
CA VAL A 422 -9.45 -21.75 -0.16
C VAL A 422 -9.47 -23.12 -0.83
N TYR A 423 -10.09 -24.12 -0.18
CA TYR A 423 -10.31 -25.43 -0.78
C TYR A 423 -11.23 -25.36 -2.01
N GLN A 424 -12.25 -24.49 -1.99
CA GLN A 424 -13.14 -24.28 -3.13
C GLN A 424 -12.39 -23.69 -4.32
N GLY A 425 -11.60 -22.64 -4.14
CA GLY A 425 -10.77 -22.04 -5.19
C GLY A 425 -9.81 -23.05 -5.82
N ALA A 426 -9.10 -23.82 -4.99
CA ALA A 426 -8.21 -24.88 -5.47
C ALA A 426 -8.97 -25.99 -6.23
N ALA A 427 -10.18 -26.34 -5.81
CA ALA A 427 -11.02 -27.29 -6.51
C ALA A 427 -11.48 -26.77 -7.89
N LEU A 428 -11.85 -25.49 -7.99
CA LEU A 428 -12.23 -24.85 -9.25
C LEU A 428 -11.09 -24.85 -10.27
N VAL A 429 -9.85 -24.63 -9.81
CA VAL A 429 -8.67 -24.73 -10.69
C VAL A 429 -8.39 -26.17 -11.09
N LYS A 430 -8.41 -27.11 -10.13
CA LYS A 430 -7.99 -28.49 -10.38
C LYS A 430 -8.99 -29.27 -11.23
N PHE A 431 -10.28 -29.02 -11.03
CA PHE A 431 -11.39 -29.75 -11.65
C PHE A 431 -12.29 -28.79 -12.41
N PHE A 432 -11.67 -28.00 -13.29
CA PHE A 432 -12.40 -27.07 -14.13
C PHE A 432 -13.51 -27.79 -14.92
N ASP A 433 -14.71 -27.21 -14.88
CA ASP A 433 -15.91 -27.67 -15.57
C ASP A 433 -16.05 -26.86 -16.86
N GLU A 434 -15.86 -27.49 -18.02
CA GLU A 434 -15.93 -26.84 -19.32
C GLU A 434 -17.29 -26.19 -19.62
N SER A 435 -18.36 -26.57 -18.91
CA SER A 435 -19.66 -25.91 -19.03
C SER A 435 -19.73 -24.55 -18.31
N LYS A 436 -18.71 -24.23 -17.49
CA LYS A 436 -18.64 -23.02 -16.66
C LYS A 436 -17.52 -22.06 -17.07
N ARG A 437 -17.27 -21.96 -18.38
CA ARG A 437 -16.33 -20.97 -18.93
C ARG A 437 -16.70 -19.55 -18.57
N VAL A 438 -15.68 -18.72 -18.37
CA VAL A 438 -15.89 -17.31 -18.09
C VAL A 438 -16.42 -16.60 -19.34
N PRO A 439 -17.22 -15.52 -19.20
CA PRO A 439 -17.61 -14.69 -20.34
C PRO A 439 -16.38 -14.17 -21.08
N HIS A 440 -16.50 -14.01 -22.40
CA HIS A 440 -15.40 -13.58 -23.25
C HIS A 440 -14.79 -12.25 -22.79
N GLU A 441 -15.61 -11.31 -22.35
CA GLU A 441 -15.16 -10.00 -21.87
C GLU A 441 -14.36 -10.12 -20.57
N ALA A 442 -14.77 -11.01 -19.66
CA ALA A 442 -14.04 -11.29 -18.43
C ALA A 442 -12.71 -11.99 -18.73
N ASP A 443 -12.69 -12.91 -19.70
CA ASP A 443 -11.46 -13.52 -20.17
C ASP A 443 -10.48 -12.46 -20.68
N VAL A 444 -10.93 -11.56 -21.56
CA VAL A 444 -10.07 -10.48 -22.07
C VAL A 444 -9.59 -9.56 -20.94
N PHE A 445 -10.46 -9.21 -19.98
CA PHE A 445 -10.10 -8.43 -18.81
C PHE A 445 -8.91 -9.05 -18.05
N PHE A 446 -9.02 -10.33 -17.67
CA PHE A 446 -7.97 -11.03 -16.94
C PHE A 446 -6.68 -11.20 -17.75
N ASN A 447 -6.78 -11.49 -19.06
CA ASN A 447 -5.59 -11.72 -19.90
C ASN A 447 -4.84 -10.44 -20.29
N TYR A 448 -5.56 -9.32 -20.45
CA TYR A 448 -5.00 -8.13 -21.11
C TYR A 448 -4.76 -6.97 -20.15
N PHE A 449 -5.58 -6.84 -19.11
CA PHE A 449 -5.60 -5.66 -18.24
C PHE A 449 -5.27 -5.95 -16.78
N MET A 450 -5.76 -7.07 -16.22
CA MET A 450 -5.58 -7.36 -14.79
C MET A 450 -4.25 -8.05 -14.52
N HIS A 451 -3.47 -7.51 -13.60
CA HIS A 451 -2.21 -8.08 -13.19
C HIS A 451 -2.43 -9.10 -12.06
N ASP A 452 -1.58 -10.12 -12.02
CA ASP A 452 -1.59 -11.13 -10.97
C ASP A 452 -0.48 -10.87 -9.93
N PHE A 453 0.57 -10.10 -10.27
CA PHE A 453 1.77 -9.91 -9.44
C PHE A 453 2.01 -8.44 -9.13
N ALA A 454 2.45 -8.18 -7.90
CA ALA A 454 2.86 -6.85 -7.47
C ALA A 454 4.16 -6.43 -8.16
N SER A 455 4.38 -5.12 -8.30
CA SER A 455 5.61 -4.58 -8.92
C SER A 455 6.89 -4.98 -8.17
N GLU A 456 6.81 -5.13 -6.84
CA GLU A 456 7.91 -5.61 -6.00
C GLU A 456 8.28 -7.06 -6.32
N GLU A 457 7.31 -7.89 -6.70
CA GLU A 457 7.51 -9.30 -7.05
C GLU A 457 8.18 -9.48 -8.42
N LEU A 458 7.99 -8.51 -9.33
CA LEU A 458 8.65 -8.47 -10.64
C LEU A 458 10.14 -8.12 -10.54
N LYS A 459 10.56 -7.41 -9.49
CA LYS A 459 11.97 -7.02 -9.29
C LYS A 459 12.90 -8.19 -8.92
N PHE A 460 12.34 -9.30 -8.41
CA PHE A 460 13.14 -10.39 -7.86
C PHE A 460 13.18 -11.67 -8.72
N ALA A 461 12.47 -11.73 -9.85
CA ALA A 461 12.43 -12.92 -10.70
C ALA A 461 11.80 -12.69 -12.08
N THR A 462 12.24 -13.43 -13.11
CA THR A 462 11.50 -13.56 -14.39
C THR A 462 10.19 -14.35 -14.18
N LEU A 463 9.20 -14.28 -15.07
CA LEU A 463 7.94 -15.07 -14.97
C LEU A 463 8.15 -16.58 -14.66
N ASN A 464 9.25 -17.17 -15.14
CA ASN A 464 9.63 -18.55 -14.86
C ASN A 464 10.32 -18.74 -13.50
N ASP A 465 11.17 -17.81 -13.08
CA ASP A 465 11.78 -17.81 -11.74
C ASP A 465 10.73 -17.46 -10.66
N GLN A 466 9.71 -16.69 -11.06
CA GLN A 466 8.59 -16.27 -10.22
C GLN A 466 7.81 -17.48 -9.73
N ALA A 467 7.64 -18.51 -10.57
CA ALA A 467 7.09 -19.82 -10.22
C ALA A 467 7.84 -20.50 -9.06
N GLY A 468 9.17 -20.34 -9.00
CA GLY A 468 10.01 -20.83 -7.90
C GLY A 468 9.99 -19.94 -6.66
N THR A 469 9.81 -18.62 -6.81
CA THR A 469 9.66 -17.67 -5.69
C THR A 469 8.22 -17.55 -5.17
N MET A 470 7.22 -18.21 -5.79
CA MET A 470 5.81 -18.26 -5.35
C MET A 470 5.64 -18.78 -3.91
N LEU A 471 6.69 -19.40 -3.36
CA LEU A 471 6.80 -19.89 -1.98
C LEU A 471 6.66 -18.82 -0.88
N ARG A 472 6.55 -17.53 -1.23
CA ARG A 472 6.74 -16.42 -0.28
C ARG A 472 5.50 -15.73 0.28
N ASN A 473 4.28 -15.84 -0.29
CA ASN A 473 3.01 -15.35 0.31
C ASN A 473 1.78 -15.30 -0.63
N ASN A 474 1.87 -15.77 -1.88
CA ASN A 474 0.81 -15.54 -2.88
C ASN A 474 -0.04 -16.78 -3.15
N ASN A 475 -0.90 -17.12 -2.19
CA ASN A 475 -1.91 -18.13 -2.42
C ASN A 475 -2.94 -17.61 -3.43
N PHE A 476 -2.98 -18.17 -4.65
CA PHE A 476 -3.99 -17.85 -5.69
C PHE A 476 -5.44 -18.06 -5.22
N PHE A 477 -5.63 -18.71 -4.07
CA PHE A 477 -6.92 -19.13 -3.54
C PHE A 477 -7.35 -18.35 -2.29
N VAL A 478 -6.54 -17.39 -1.80
CA VAL A 478 -6.86 -16.64 -0.58
C VAL A 478 -7.18 -15.17 -0.89
N PRO A 479 -8.37 -14.68 -0.49
CA PRO A 479 -8.60 -13.24 -0.44
C PRO A 479 -7.88 -12.62 0.75
N ARG A 480 -7.45 -11.36 0.63
CA ARG A 480 -6.95 -10.60 1.78
C ARG A 480 -8.00 -10.46 2.89
N GLY A 481 -7.53 -10.17 4.11
CA GLY A 481 -8.39 -9.81 5.24
C GLY A 481 -8.87 -8.35 5.19
N ILE A 482 -9.76 -8.02 6.14
CA ILE A 482 -10.16 -6.65 6.47
C ILE A 482 -9.80 -6.44 7.95
N GLU A 483 -9.10 -5.36 8.27
CA GLU A 483 -8.73 -4.97 9.63
C GLU A 483 -9.98 -4.63 10.46
N VAL A 484 -9.97 -5.07 11.72
CA VAL A 484 -10.92 -4.58 12.72
C VAL A 484 -10.38 -3.28 13.28
N LEU A 485 -11.16 -2.21 13.17
CA LEU A 485 -10.78 -0.90 13.70
C LEU A 485 -10.92 -0.88 15.22
N ALA A 486 -10.07 -0.11 15.90
CA ALA A 486 -10.26 0.17 17.31
C ALA A 486 -11.63 0.84 17.53
N ALA A 487 -12.35 0.46 18.58
CA ALA A 487 -13.59 1.13 18.95
C ALA A 487 -13.27 2.58 19.34
N ASP A 488 -14.12 3.53 18.91
CA ASP A 488 -14.04 4.90 19.42
C ASP A 488 -14.41 4.86 20.91
N ASP A 489 -13.42 4.98 21.81
CA ASP A 489 -13.62 5.04 23.26
C ASP A 489 -14.44 6.27 23.72
N GLU A 490 -14.93 7.11 22.80
CA GLU A 490 -15.78 8.28 23.07
C GLU A 490 -17.25 8.13 22.62
N ALA A 491 -17.67 7.00 22.05
CA ALA A 491 -19.10 6.78 21.76
C ALA A 491 -19.93 6.34 23.00
N ALA A 492 -19.28 6.19 24.15
CA ALA A 492 -19.89 5.78 25.42
C ALA A 492 -19.45 6.68 26.59
N ALA A 493 -19.71 7.99 26.48
CA ALA A 493 -19.73 8.91 27.62
C ALA A 493 -20.80 10.00 27.43
#